data_AF-A0A7S0INE4-F1
#
_entry.id   AF-A0A7S0INE4-F1
#
_cell.length_a   1.000
_cell.length_b   1.000
_cell.length_c   1.000
_cell.angle_alpha   90.00
_cell.angle_beta   90.00
_cell.angle_gamma   90.00
#
_symmetry.space_group_name_H-M   'P 1'
#
loop_
_entity.id
_entity.type
_entity.pdbx_description
1 polymer ?
#
loop_
_entity_poly.entity_id
_entity_poly.type
_entity_poly.pdbx_seq_one_letter_code
_entity_poly.pdbx_strand_id
1 'polypeptide(L)'
;HAHNLATGFAIMAERVRALMEAMVPELEELTRKGVCSVQEARALAKRRERFEYLLHRPLSARDDYLRYMQLEMNFESLMRVRRKRLGQPPNGACVYAVRKRIHFIFSRATRRFKGDERMWLQWIDYAERTRAHNRLGQVYARALSMLPNSARLWTKAAAWELEGRSNSAGARRLLQRALRVNRKSRSLWVAYFKFELIFTAKTAMRRMRLGLEAGANMDDEKDEETEEEDEEDERDGEGEEDDEQLGSADIAEVDEADGADFGDVGDVGNDDDDDDDDD
;
A
#
# COMPACT_ATOMS: atom_id res chain seq x y z
N HIS A 1 25.35 -10.87 -37.33
CA HIS A 1 24.22 -9.96 -37.03
C HIS A 1 22.87 -10.70 -37.06
N ALA A 2 22.55 -11.46 -38.12
CA ALA A 2 21.33 -12.27 -38.20
C ALA A 2 21.20 -13.35 -37.09
N HIS A 3 22.30 -14.01 -36.72
CA HIS A 3 22.31 -14.99 -35.62
C HIS A 3 21.95 -14.37 -34.25
N ASN A 4 22.43 -13.14 -33.96
CA ASN A 4 22.14 -12.44 -32.71
C ASN A 4 20.71 -11.89 -32.64
N LEU A 5 20.13 -11.54 -33.79
CA LEU A 5 18.72 -11.14 -33.90
C LEU A 5 17.79 -12.36 -33.75
N ALA A 6 18.17 -13.50 -34.32
CA ALA A 6 17.43 -14.76 -34.20
C ALA A 6 17.45 -15.29 -32.76
N THR A 7 18.60 -15.25 -32.07
CA THR A 7 18.67 -15.62 -30.65
C THR A 7 17.89 -14.66 -29.76
N GLY A 8 17.93 -13.35 -30.02
CA GLY A 8 17.10 -12.38 -29.30
C GLY A 8 15.61 -12.61 -29.46
N PHE A 9 15.15 -12.98 -30.67
CA PHE A 9 13.75 -13.33 -30.94
C PHE A 9 13.35 -14.67 -30.30
N ALA A 10 14.23 -15.67 -30.31
CA ALA A 10 13.99 -16.96 -29.67
C ALA A 10 13.83 -16.82 -28.15
N ILE A 11 14.72 -16.05 -27.50
CA ILE A 11 14.65 -15.75 -26.05
C ILE A 11 13.36 -14.97 -25.73
N MET A 12 12.96 -14.03 -26.61
CA MET A 12 11.69 -13.31 -26.47
C MET A 12 10.50 -14.27 -26.54
N ALA A 13 10.46 -15.15 -27.53
CA ALA A 13 9.37 -16.10 -27.71
C ALA A 13 9.28 -17.11 -26.54
N GLU A 14 10.41 -17.57 -26.03
CA GLU A 14 10.48 -18.45 -24.86
C GLU A 14 9.93 -17.79 -23.59
N ARG A 15 10.31 -16.52 -23.33
CA ARG A 15 9.75 -15.75 -22.21
C ARG A 15 8.25 -15.54 -22.33
N VAL A 16 7.76 -15.24 -23.54
CA VAL A 16 6.32 -15.08 -23.78
C VAL A 16 5.60 -16.40 -23.55
N ARG A 17 6.15 -17.54 -24.01
CA ARG A 17 5.57 -18.87 -23.76
C ARG A 17 5.48 -19.19 -22.27
N ALA A 18 6.55 -18.98 -21.51
CA ALA A 18 6.54 -19.20 -20.06
C ALA A 18 5.48 -18.33 -19.34
N LEU A 19 5.31 -17.07 -19.76
CA LEU A 19 4.25 -16.21 -19.23
C LEU A 19 2.85 -16.71 -19.60
N MET A 20 2.67 -17.22 -20.83
CA MET A 20 1.41 -17.79 -21.29
C MET A 20 1.05 -19.08 -20.55
N GLU A 21 2.03 -19.96 -20.31
CA GLU A 21 1.85 -21.20 -19.54
C GLU A 21 1.41 -20.90 -18.10
N ALA A 22 2.02 -19.91 -17.46
CA ALA A 22 1.61 -19.46 -16.13
C ALA A 22 0.17 -18.91 -16.08
N MET A 23 -0.45 -18.57 -17.22
CA MET A 23 -1.83 -18.07 -17.30
C MET A 23 -2.86 -19.18 -17.57
N VAL A 24 -2.43 -20.38 -17.96
CA VAL A 24 -3.35 -21.48 -18.33
C VAL A 24 -4.22 -21.91 -17.14
N PRO A 25 -3.68 -22.17 -15.93
CA PRO A 25 -4.50 -22.60 -14.80
C PRO A 25 -5.57 -21.59 -14.41
N GLU A 26 -5.24 -20.28 -14.51
CA GLU A 26 -6.17 -19.19 -14.22
C GLU A 26 -7.38 -19.21 -15.18
N LEU A 27 -7.12 -19.42 -16.48
CA LEU A 27 -8.16 -19.44 -17.52
C LEU A 27 -9.02 -20.72 -17.46
N GLU A 28 -8.42 -21.85 -17.12
CA GLU A 28 -9.12 -23.11 -16.90
C GLU A 28 -10.04 -23.02 -15.69
N GLU A 29 -9.58 -22.42 -14.59
CA GLU A 29 -10.40 -22.20 -13.40
C GLU A 29 -11.59 -21.29 -13.70
N LEU A 30 -11.39 -20.20 -14.46
CA LEU A 30 -12.46 -19.28 -14.87
C LEU A 30 -13.52 -19.97 -15.74
N THR A 31 -13.08 -20.90 -16.59
CA THR A 31 -13.96 -21.71 -17.45
C THR A 31 -14.74 -22.73 -16.63
N ARG A 32 -14.05 -23.45 -15.71
CA ARG A 32 -14.65 -24.43 -14.81
C ARG A 32 -15.72 -23.82 -13.90
N LYS A 33 -15.50 -22.60 -13.42
CA LYS A 33 -16.48 -21.84 -12.61
C LYS A 33 -17.60 -21.20 -13.44
N GLY A 34 -17.60 -21.37 -14.76
CA GLY A 34 -18.64 -20.83 -15.66
C GLY A 34 -18.65 -19.31 -15.80
N VAL A 35 -17.60 -18.61 -15.35
CA VAL A 35 -17.53 -17.12 -15.43
C VAL A 35 -17.18 -16.66 -16.85
N CYS A 36 -16.40 -17.46 -17.57
CA CYS A 36 -16.05 -17.28 -18.98
C CYS A 36 -16.44 -18.50 -19.80
N SER A 37 -16.82 -18.27 -21.06
CA SER A 37 -16.93 -19.36 -22.03
C SER A 37 -15.55 -19.78 -22.54
N VAL A 38 -15.44 -21.00 -23.06
CA VAL A 38 -14.20 -21.51 -23.67
C VAL A 38 -13.73 -20.61 -24.83
N GLN A 39 -14.67 -20.05 -25.59
CA GLN A 39 -14.38 -19.16 -26.71
C GLN A 39 -13.82 -17.81 -26.22
N GLU A 40 -14.40 -17.27 -25.16
CA GLU A 40 -13.92 -16.03 -24.54
C GLU A 40 -12.53 -16.21 -23.91
N ALA A 41 -12.29 -17.33 -23.22
CA ALA A 41 -10.99 -17.65 -22.65
C ALA A 41 -9.91 -17.75 -23.74
N ARG A 42 -10.20 -18.42 -24.87
CA ARG A 42 -9.30 -18.48 -26.03
C ARG A 42 -9.05 -17.10 -26.65
N ALA A 43 -10.10 -16.29 -26.79
CA ALA A 43 -9.97 -14.93 -27.32
C ALA A 43 -9.12 -14.05 -26.39
N LEU A 44 -9.30 -14.16 -25.08
CA LEU A 44 -8.49 -13.47 -24.08
C LEU A 44 -7.03 -13.91 -24.13
N ALA A 45 -6.76 -15.21 -24.18
CA ALA A 45 -5.41 -15.76 -24.29
C ALA A 45 -4.69 -15.20 -25.52
N LYS A 46 -5.34 -15.19 -26.69
CA LYS A 46 -4.78 -14.63 -27.92
C LYS A 46 -4.51 -13.12 -27.82
N ARG A 47 -5.36 -12.37 -27.12
CA ARG A 47 -5.14 -10.93 -26.88
C ARG A 47 -3.96 -10.70 -25.94
N ARG A 48 -3.88 -11.45 -24.85
CA ARG A 48 -2.76 -11.41 -23.89
C ARG A 48 -1.44 -11.74 -24.58
N GLU A 49 -1.40 -12.80 -25.36
CA GLU A 49 -0.23 -13.20 -26.16
C GLU A 49 0.28 -12.04 -27.03
N ARG A 50 -0.62 -11.38 -27.78
CA ARG A 50 -0.27 -10.22 -28.60
C ARG A 50 0.33 -9.08 -27.77
N PHE A 51 -0.23 -8.79 -26.60
CA PHE A 51 0.32 -7.78 -25.70
C PHE A 51 1.67 -8.18 -25.13
N GLU A 52 1.87 -9.43 -24.75
CA GLU A 52 3.19 -9.88 -24.26
C GLU A 52 4.27 -9.75 -25.34
N TYR A 53 3.97 -10.09 -26.60
CA TYR A 53 4.86 -9.81 -27.71
C TYR A 53 5.10 -8.32 -27.95
N LEU A 54 4.11 -7.45 -27.71
CA LEU A 54 4.28 -5.99 -27.82
C LEU A 54 5.19 -5.44 -26.71
N LEU A 55 4.98 -5.90 -25.47
CA LEU A 55 5.70 -5.42 -24.29
C LEU A 55 7.15 -5.88 -24.24
N HIS A 56 7.46 -7.05 -24.81
CA HIS A 56 8.83 -7.56 -24.88
C HIS A 56 9.68 -6.95 -26.00
N ARG A 57 9.11 -6.12 -26.87
CA ARG A 57 9.88 -5.37 -27.87
C ARG A 57 10.90 -4.45 -27.18
N PRO A 58 12.13 -4.31 -27.70
CA PRO A 58 13.16 -3.44 -27.10
C PRO A 58 12.71 -1.98 -26.89
N LEU A 59 11.84 -1.49 -27.79
CA LEU A 59 11.24 -0.16 -27.77
C LEU A 59 9.73 -0.26 -27.50
N SER A 60 9.33 -0.96 -26.43
CA SER A 60 7.93 -0.99 -26.02
C SER A 60 7.43 0.41 -25.67
N ALA A 61 6.29 0.80 -26.23
CA ALA A 61 5.73 2.11 -26.02
C ALA A 61 4.98 2.16 -24.68
N ARG A 62 4.97 3.32 -24.04
CA ARG A 62 4.13 3.59 -22.87
C ARG A 62 2.67 3.22 -23.12
N ASP A 63 2.16 3.55 -24.31
CA ASP A 63 0.77 3.33 -24.66
C ASP A 63 0.40 1.84 -24.80
N ASP A 64 1.37 0.96 -25.10
CA ASP A 64 1.14 -0.49 -25.11
C ASP A 64 0.80 -1.00 -23.70
N TYR A 65 1.53 -0.52 -22.69
CA TYR A 65 1.24 -0.85 -21.29
C TYR A 65 -0.14 -0.34 -20.88
N LEU A 66 -0.48 0.91 -21.22
CA LEU A 66 -1.78 1.49 -20.89
C LEU A 66 -2.93 0.71 -21.54
N ARG A 67 -2.80 0.33 -22.82
CA ARG A 67 -3.80 -0.50 -23.51
C ARG A 67 -3.94 -1.88 -22.88
N TYR A 68 -2.84 -2.50 -22.47
CA TYR A 68 -2.88 -3.80 -21.82
C TYR A 68 -3.50 -3.72 -20.42
N MET A 69 -3.16 -2.69 -19.63
CA MET A 69 -3.80 -2.44 -18.34
C MET A 69 -5.30 -2.22 -18.48
N GLN A 70 -5.73 -1.42 -19.46
CA GLN A 70 -7.15 -1.19 -19.71
C GLN A 70 -7.87 -2.49 -20.09
N LEU A 71 -7.25 -3.35 -20.90
CA LEU A 71 -7.80 -4.67 -21.21
C LEU A 71 -8.07 -5.47 -19.94
N GLU A 72 -7.07 -5.59 -19.06
CA GLU A 72 -7.18 -6.41 -17.85
C GLU A 72 -8.14 -5.79 -16.83
N MET A 73 -8.17 -4.47 -16.68
CA MET A 73 -9.16 -3.79 -15.82
C MET A 73 -10.59 -3.98 -16.34
N ASN A 74 -10.80 -3.88 -17.65
CA ASN A 74 -12.10 -4.15 -18.26
C ASN A 74 -12.50 -5.61 -18.04
N PHE A 75 -11.56 -6.54 -18.17
CA PHE A 75 -11.79 -7.95 -17.89
C PHE A 75 -12.18 -8.18 -16.42
N GLU A 76 -11.44 -7.61 -15.47
CA GLU A 76 -11.76 -7.70 -14.04
C GLU A 76 -13.17 -7.17 -13.73
N SER A 77 -13.53 -6.02 -14.32
CA SER A 77 -14.87 -5.43 -14.15
C SER A 77 -15.99 -6.32 -14.69
N LEU A 78 -15.77 -6.93 -15.86
CA LEU A 78 -16.71 -7.87 -16.47
C LEU A 78 -16.89 -9.12 -15.59
N MET A 79 -15.79 -9.65 -15.06
CA MET A 79 -15.80 -10.80 -14.15
C MET A 79 -16.58 -10.49 -12.89
N ARG A 80 -16.38 -9.30 -12.29
CA ARG A 80 -17.10 -8.86 -11.09
C ARG A 80 -18.63 -8.86 -11.32
N VAL A 81 -19.09 -8.33 -12.45
CA VAL A 81 -20.52 -8.28 -12.78
C VAL A 81 -21.09 -9.68 -13.02
N ARG A 82 -20.40 -10.53 -13.79
CA ARG A 82 -20.87 -11.89 -14.09
C ARG A 82 -20.95 -12.76 -12.84
N ARG A 83 -19.95 -12.66 -11.97
CA ARG A 83 -19.88 -13.34 -10.68
C ARG A 83 -21.04 -12.95 -9.77
N LYS A 84 -21.35 -11.65 -9.68
CA LYS A 84 -22.53 -11.16 -8.95
C LYS A 84 -23.82 -11.78 -9.50
N ARG A 85 -23.96 -11.88 -10.83
CA ARG A 85 -25.11 -12.54 -11.47
C ARG A 85 -25.18 -14.05 -11.21
N LEU A 86 -24.03 -14.71 -11.06
CA LEU A 86 -23.93 -16.14 -10.77
C LEU A 86 -24.05 -16.46 -9.27
N GLY A 87 -24.26 -15.47 -8.40
CA GLY A 87 -24.32 -15.67 -6.96
C GLY A 87 -23.00 -16.16 -6.34
N GLN A 88 -21.87 -15.97 -7.04
CA GLN A 88 -20.56 -16.39 -6.57
C GLN A 88 -19.94 -15.30 -5.68
N PRO A 89 -19.12 -15.67 -4.68
CA PRO A 89 -18.54 -14.71 -3.74
C PRO A 89 -17.70 -13.67 -4.49
N PRO A 90 -17.72 -12.38 -4.08
CA PRO A 90 -17.08 -11.29 -4.83
C PRO A 90 -15.56 -11.45 -4.92
N ASN A 91 -14.94 -12.03 -3.90
CA ASN A 91 -13.51 -12.33 -3.82
C ASN A 91 -13.29 -13.83 -3.99
N GLY A 92 -12.40 -14.23 -4.89
CA GLY A 92 -12.03 -15.64 -5.03
C GLY A 92 -10.74 -15.79 -5.83
N ALA A 93 -10.11 -16.96 -5.74
CA ALA A 93 -8.77 -17.23 -6.27
C ALA A 93 -8.55 -16.72 -7.70
N CYS A 94 -9.48 -16.97 -8.62
CA CYS A 94 -9.35 -16.50 -10.00
C CYS A 94 -9.43 -14.97 -10.18
N VAL A 95 -10.20 -14.25 -9.35
CA VAL A 95 -10.23 -12.77 -9.36
C VAL A 95 -8.92 -12.22 -8.79
N TYR A 96 -8.39 -12.87 -7.74
CA TYR A 96 -7.09 -12.53 -7.20
C TYR A 96 -5.98 -12.72 -8.24
N ALA A 97 -6.01 -13.80 -9.03
CA ALA A 97 -5.05 -14.02 -10.10
C ALA A 97 -5.06 -12.89 -11.16
N VAL A 98 -6.25 -12.44 -11.58
CA VAL A 98 -6.39 -11.29 -12.48
C VAL A 98 -5.85 -10.00 -11.85
N ARG A 99 -6.15 -9.72 -10.58
CA ARG A 99 -5.60 -8.55 -9.87
C ARG A 99 -4.09 -8.63 -9.74
N LYS A 100 -3.54 -9.81 -9.43
CA LYS A 100 -2.10 -10.08 -9.37
C LYS A 100 -1.44 -9.79 -10.72
N ARG A 101 -2.08 -10.18 -11.83
CA ARG A 101 -1.64 -9.86 -13.20
C ARG A 101 -1.59 -8.35 -13.45
N ILE A 102 -2.65 -7.63 -13.09
CA ILE A 102 -2.70 -6.17 -13.26
C ILE A 102 -1.54 -5.51 -12.49
N HIS A 103 -1.31 -5.89 -11.25
CA HIS A 103 -0.16 -5.41 -10.47
C HIS A 103 1.20 -5.79 -11.09
N PHE A 104 1.32 -6.98 -11.67
CA PHE A 104 2.52 -7.40 -12.37
C PHE A 104 2.81 -6.52 -13.59
N ILE A 105 1.79 -6.18 -14.38
CA ILE A 105 1.90 -5.28 -15.54
C ILE A 105 2.30 -3.88 -15.08
N PHE A 106 1.69 -3.34 -14.02
CA PHE A 106 2.10 -2.05 -13.43
C PHE A 106 3.54 -2.06 -12.91
N SER A 107 3.96 -3.13 -12.24
CA SER A 107 5.34 -3.27 -11.76
C SER A 107 6.35 -3.28 -12.93
N ARG A 108 6.01 -3.95 -14.04
CA ARG A 108 6.83 -3.90 -15.27
C ARG A 108 6.85 -2.52 -15.89
N ALA A 109 5.70 -1.85 -15.99
CA ALA A 109 5.58 -0.52 -16.57
C ALA A 109 6.40 0.51 -15.78
N THR A 110 6.28 0.51 -14.45
CA THR A 110 6.98 1.46 -13.57
C THR A 110 8.49 1.20 -13.49
N ARG A 111 8.96 -0.04 -13.68
CA ARG A 111 10.39 -0.35 -13.85
C ARG A 111 10.96 0.28 -15.12
N ARG A 112 10.19 0.27 -16.21
CA ARG A 112 10.61 0.80 -17.51
C ARG A 112 10.46 2.33 -17.60
N PHE A 113 9.36 2.86 -17.06
CA PHE A 113 8.97 4.27 -17.11
C PHE A 113 8.95 4.88 -15.70
N LYS A 114 10.11 4.88 -15.03
CA LYS A 114 10.24 5.35 -13.63
C LYS A 114 9.78 6.81 -13.44
N GLY A 115 10.02 7.65 -14.46
CA GLY A 115 9.74 9.08 -14.43
C GLY A 115 8.28 9.49 -14.66
N ASP A 116 7.40 8.57 -15.09
CA ASP A 116 6.01 8.94 -15.39
C ASP A 116 5.15 8.92 -14.12
N GLU A 117 4.94 10.10 -13.53
CA GLU A 117 4.06 10.29 -12.37
C GLU A 117 2.63 9.77 -12.64
N ARG A 118 2.11 9.89 -13.87
CA ARG A 118 0.74 9.47 -14.18
C ARG A 118 0.60 7.96 -14.08
N MET A 119 1.64 7.20 -14.45
CA MET A 119 1.65 5.74 -14.35
C MET A 119 1.59 5.29 -12.88
N TRP A 120 2.34 5.95 -12.01
CA TRP A 120 2.32 5.68 -10.57
C TRP A 120 0.96 5.98 -9.95
N LEU A 121 0.36 7.11 -10.30
CA LEU A 121 -0.95 7.49 -9.77
C LEU A 121 -2.05 6.55 -10.25
N GLN A 122 -2.04 6.10 -11.51
CA GLN A 122 -2.99 5.10 -11.98
C GLN A 122 -2.85 3.77 -11.23
N TRP A 123 -1.62 3.36 -10.91
CA TRP A 123 -1.40 2.15 -10.11
C TRP A 123 -1.94 2.33 -8.69
N ILE A 124 -1.68 3.47 -8.07
CA ILE A 124 -2.17 3.82 -6.73
C ILE A 124 -3.71 3.85 -6.72
N ASP A 125 -4.34 4.55 -7.66
CA ASP A 125 -5.80 4.63 -7.79
C ASP A 125 -6.43 3.24 -7.96
N TYR A 126 -5.80 2.38 -8.75
CA TYR A 126 -6.24 1.00 -8.91
C TYR A 126 -6.10 0.20 -7.61
N ALA A 127 -4.96 0.29 -6.94
CA ALA A 127 -4.68 -0.44 -5.70
C ALA A 127 -5.59 0.01 -4.54
N GLU A 128 -5.93 1.30 -4.47
CA GLU A 128 -6.92 1.85 -3.53
C GLU A 128 -8.31 1.24 -3.78
N ARG A 129 -8.76 1.21 -5.05
CA ARG A 129 -10.07 0.61 -5.41
C ARG A 129 -10.15 -0.88 -5.09
N THR A 130 -9.04 -1.61 -5.22
CA THR A 130 -9.00 -3.05 -4.89
C THR A 130 -8.75 -3.33 -3.41
N ARG A 131 -8.63 -2.30 -2.56
CA ARG A 131 -8.30 -2.41 -1.11
C ARG A 131 -7.06 -3.26 -0.83
N ALA A 132 -6.05 -3.18 -1.70
CA ALA A 132 -4.83 -3.98 -1.57
C ALA A 132 -3.83 -3.29 -0.62
N HIS A 133 -4.17 -3.13 0.66
CA HIS A 133 -3.45 -2.27 1.63
C HIS A 133 -1.95 -2.58 1.78
N ASN A 134 -1.58 -3.87 1.79
CA ASN A 134 -0.17 -4.30 1.91
C ASN A 134 0.64 -3.93 0.66
N ARG A 135 0.07 -4.19 -0.52
CA ARG A 135 0.70 -3.86 -1.80
C ARG A 135 0.76 -2.34 -2.01
N LEU A 136 -0.28 -1.62 -1.60
CA LEU A 136 -0.36 -0.17 -1.72
C LEU A 136 0.75 0.53 -0.94
N GLY A 137 1.06 0.09 0.29
CA GLY A 137 2.21 0.62 1.04
C GLY A 137 3.55 0.42 0.32
N GLN A 138 3.77 -0.77 -0.26
CA GLN A 138 4.97 -1.05 -1.06
C GLN A 138 5.04 -0.16 -2.32
N VAL A 139 3.90 0.06 -2.97
CA VAL A 139 3.80 0.94 -4.15
C VAL A 139 4.11 2.38 -3.78
N TYR A 140 3.57 2.90 -2.67
CA TYR A 140 3.89 4.24 -2.18
C TYR A 140 5.39 4.38 -1.86
N ALA A 141 5.97 3.45 -1.12
CA ALA A 141 7.41 3.48 -0.81
C ALA A 141 8.28 3.53 -2.08
N ARG A 142 7.94 2.71 -3.08
CA ARG A 142 8.65 2.65 -4.36
C ARG A 142 8.41 3.90 -5.23
N ALA A 143 7.19 4.43 -5.24
CA ALA A 143 6.86 5.64 -6.00
C ALA A 143 7.62 6.86 -5.45
N LEU A 144 7.68 7.00 -4.12
CA LEU A 144 8.35 8.11 -3.46
C LEU A 144 9.88 8.04 -3.59
N SER A 145 10.47 6.84 -3.67
CA SER A 145 11.91 6.70 -3.94
C SER A 145 12.28 7.06 -5.37
N MET A 146 11.42 6.74 -6.34
CA MET A 146 11.65 7.04 -7.75
C MET A 146 11.32 8.49 -8.12
N LEU A 147 10.30 9.08 -7.48
CA LEU A 147 9.80 10.43 -7.76
C LEU A 147 9.78 11.31 -6.49
N PRO A 148 10.94 11.63 -5.91
CA PRO A 148 11.02 12.40 -4.66
C PRO A 148 10.52 13.84 -4.82
N ASN A 149 10.53 14.40 -6.02
CA ASN A 149 10.14 15.79 -6.29
C ASN A 149 8.63 15.98 -6.50
N SER A 150 7.85 14.90 -6.59
CA SER A 150 6.41 15.00 -6.85
C SER A 150 5.63 15.30 -5.57
N ALA A 151 5.28 16.58 -5.38
CA ALA A 151 4.44 17.00 -4.25
C ALA A 151 3.10 16.23 -4.18
N ARG A 152 2.52 15.89 -5.34
CA ARG A 152 1.22 15.20 -5.41
C ARG A 152 1.28 13.78 -4.86
N LEU A 153 2.37 13.05 -5.13
CA LEU A 153 2.56 11.71 -4.59
C LEU A 153 2.73 11.74 -3.06
N TRP A 154 3.51 12.69 -2.54
CA TRP A 154 3.67 12.87 -1.09
C TRP A 154 2.36 13.18 -0.38
N THR A 155 1.56 14.11 -0.91
CA THR A 155 0.26 14.46 -0.32
C THR A 155 -0.69 13.27 -0.33
N LYS A 156 -0.70 12.49 -1.41
CA LYS A 156 -1.59 11.33 -1.54
C LYS A 156 -1.17 10.19 -0.60
N ALA A 157 0.13 9.93 -0.47
CA ALA A 157 0.67 8.94 0.47
C ALA A 157 0.34 9.29 1.93
N ALA A 158 0.49 10.57 2.32
CA ALA A 158 0.17 11.02 3.66
C ALA A 158 -1.33 10.94 3.97
N ALA A 159 -2.19 11.28 3.01
CA ALA A 159 -3.64 11.12 3.13
C ALA A 159 -4.01 9.64 3.32
N TRP A 160 -3.41 8.74 2.55
CA TRP A 160 -3.64 7.31 2.69
C TRP A 160 -3.22 6.73 4.05
N GLU A 161 -2.07 7.14 4.61
CA GLU A 161 -1.68 6.72 5.96
C GLU A 161 -2.65 7.22 7.05
N LEU A 162 -3.18 8.43 6.88
CA LEU A 162 -4.11 9.03 7.83
C LEU A 162 -5.52 8.40 7.75
N GLU A 163 -6.06 8.26 6.55
CA GLU A 163 -7.43 7.78 6.32
C GLU A 163 -7.51 6.25 6.35
N GLY A 164 -6.54 5.57 5.74
CA GLY A 164 -6.57 4.13 5.56
C GLY A 164 -6.01 3.32 6.73
N ARG A 165 -5.04 3.87 7.48
CA ARG A 165 -4.39 3.17 8.61
C ARG A 165 -4.59 3.86 9.95
N SER A 166 -5.29 4.99 9.99
CA SER A 166 -5.41 5.87 11.17
C SER A 166 -4.06 6.25 11.79
N ASN A 167 -2.98 6.18 11.00
CA ASN A 167 -1.61 6.33 11.48
C ASN A 167 -1.15 7.78 11.37
N SER A 168 -1.58 8.59 12.32
CA SER A 168 -1.23 10.02 12.37
C SER A 168 0.30 10.25 12.49
N ALA A 169 1.00 9.40 13.25
CA ALA A 169 2.45 9.50 13.40
C ALA A 169 3.19 9.18 12.08
N GLY A 170 2.76 8.15 11.36
CA GLY A 170 3.28 7.79 10.03
C GLY A 170 3.07 8.90 9.01
N ALA A 171 1.85 9.44 8.94
CA ALA A 171 1.53 10.56 8.06
C ALA A 171 2.40 11.80 8.35
N ARG A 172 2.58 12.16 9.63
CA ARG A 172 3.47 13.26 10.04
C ARG A 172 4.92 13.02 9.58
N ARG A 173 5.47 11.82 9.83
CA ARG A 173 6.84 11.47 9.40
C ARG A 173 7.01 11.56 7.88
N LEU A 174 6.03 11.10 7.11
CA LEU A 174 6.05 11.19 5.64
C LEU A 174 6.05 12.65 5.16
N LEU A 175 5.19 13.50 5.71
CA LEU A 175 5.12 14.91 5.34
C LEU A 175 6.40 15.68 5.71
N GLN A 176 6.95 15.43 6.90
CA GLN A 176 8.23 16.03 7.30
C GLN A 176 9.37 15.59 6.38
N ARG A 177 9.42 14.31 5.98
CA ARG A 177 10.37 13.84 4.97
C ARG A 177 10.16 14.55 3.62
N ALA A 178 8.91 14.70 3.18
CA ALA A 178 8.57 15.40 1.94
C ALA A 178 9.08 16.85 1.95
N LEU A 179 8.94 17.56 3.07
CA LEU A 179 9.41 18.94 3.24
C LEU A 179 10.94 19.06 3.25
N ARG A 180 11.64 18.07 3.80
CA ARG A 180 13.12 18.03 3.73
C ARG A 180 13.61 17.98 2.29
N VAL A 181 12.96 17.17 1.46
CA VAL A 181 13.29 17.03 0.02
C VAL A 181 12.82 18.27 -0.76
N ASN A 182 11.59 18.72 -0.52
CA ASN A 182 10.91 19.74 -1.32
C ASN A 182 10.65 21.03 -0.52
N ARG A 183 11.71 21.64 0.01
CA ARG A 183 11.62 22.82 0.92
C ARG A 183 10.87 24.02 0.32
N LYS A 184 10.96 24.22 -0.99
CA LYS A 184 10.36 25.36 -1.72
C LYS A 184 8.90 25.13 -2.13
N SER A 185 8.38 23.91 -1.98
CA SER A 185 7.03 23.58 -2.44
C SER A 185 5.97 24.10 -1.48
N ARG A 186 5.32 25.22 -1.86
CA ARG A 186 4.22 25.80 -1.08
C ARG A 186 3.05 24.82 -0.90
N SER A 187 2.79 23.96 -1.88
CA SER A 187 1.68 23.00 -1.79
C SER A 187 1.90 21.97 -0.67
N LEU A 188 3.14 21.51 -0.46
CA LEU A 188 3.47 20.58 0.63
C LEU A 188 3.39 21.26 2.00
N TRP A 189 3.83 22.50 2.12
CA TRP A 189 3.67 23.27 3.36
C TRP A 189 2.21 23.46 3.73
N VAL A 190 1.35 23.79 2.75
CA VAL A 190 -0.09 23.91 2.97
C VAL A 190 -0.70 22.55 3.38
N ALA A 191 -0.29 21.46 2.74
CA ALA A 191 -0.75 20.12 3.11
C ALA A 191 -0.34 19.74 4.53
N TYR A 192 0.91 20.04 4.92
CA TYR A 192 1.41 19.79 6.27
C TYR A 192 0.69 20.62 7.33
N PHE A 193 0.49 21.91 7.08
CA PHE A 193 -0.27 22.78 7.99
C PHE A 193 -1.70 22.31 8.18
N LYS A 194 -2.40 21.94 7.09
CA LYS A 194 -3.74 21.37 7.16
C LYS A 194 -3.76 20.07 7.97
N PHE A 195 -2.78 19.20 7.77
CA PHE A 195 -2.65 17.96 8.52
C PHE A 195 -2.52 18.22 10.03
N GLU A 196 -1.63 19.13 10.45
CA GLU A 196 -1.44 19.43 11.87
C GLU A 196 -2.69 20.06 12.50
N LEU A 197 -3.40 20.92 11.77
CA LEU A 197 -4.66 21.50 12.25
C LEU A 197 -5.75 20.44 12.48
N ILE A 198 -5.87 19.47 11.56
CA ILE A 198 -6.80 18.35 11.72
C ILE A 198 -6.37 17.47 12.91
N PHE A 199 -5.07 17.24 13.09
CA PHE A 199 -4.56 16.45 14.20
C PHE A 199 -4.87 17.10 15.55
N THR A 200 -4.58 18.40 15.73
CA THR A 200 -4.86 19.09 16.99
C THR A 200 -6.36 19.13 17.30
N ALA A 201 -7.20 19.38 16.30
CA ALA A 201 -8.65 19.34 16.45
C ALA A 201 -9.16 17.95 16.89
N LYS A 202 -8.64 16.87 16.27
CA LYS A 202 -8.98 15.49 16.68
C LYS A 202 -8.51 15.19 18.10
N THR A 203 -7.32 15.65 18.50
CA THR A 203 -6.81 15.48 19.86
C THR A 203 -7.64 16.26 20.89
N ALA A 204 -8.02 17.50 20.60
CA ALA A 204 -8.88 18.31 21.47
C ALA A 204 -10.26 17.65 21.66
N MET A 205 -10.91 17.25 20.57
CA MET A 205 -12.19 16.51 20.62
C MET A 205 -12.09 15.24 21.46
N ARG A 206 -10.97 14.50 21.37
CA ARG A 206 -10.73 13.32 22.20
C ARG A 206 -10.58 13.67 23.68
N ARG A 207 -9.87 14.75 24.02
CA ARG A 207 -9.71 15.22 25.40
C ARG A 207 -11.04 15.66 26.00
N MET A 208 -11.85 16.39 25.25
CA MET A 208 -13.20 16.80 25.64
C MET A 208 -14.09 15.58 25.91
N ARG A 209 -14.08 14.58 25.02
CA ARG A 209 -14.86 13.34 25.21
C ARG A 209 -14.42 12.53 26.42
N LEU A 210 -13.13 12.56 26.76
CA LEU A 210 -12.58 11.87 27.93
C LEU A 210 -12.76 12.67 29.24
N GLY A 211 -13.39 13.85 29.20
CA GLY A 211 -13.60 14.68 30.40
C GLY A 211 -12.32 15.29 30.98
N LEU A 212 -11.21 15.23 30.23
CA LEU A 212 -9.87 15.67 30.69
C LEU A 212 -9.69 17.21 30.68
N GLU A 213 -10.72 17.97 30.30
CA GLU A 213 -10.71 19.44 30.42
C GLU A 213 -11.09 19.92 31.83
N ALA A 214 -11.71 19.06 32.65
CA ALA A 214 -12.15 19.43 34.00
C ALA A 214 -11.00 19.55 35.02
N GLY A 215 -9.80 19.05 34.70
CA GLY A 215 -8.64 19.07 35.60
C GLY A 215 -7.69 20.26 35.41
N ALA A 216 -7.94 21.17 34.45
CA ALA A 216 -7.06 22.33 34.22
C ALA A 216 -7.55 23.62 34.91
N ASN A 217 -8.72 23.58 35.56
CA ASN A 217 -9.34 24.72 36.25
C ASN A 217 -9.57 24.46 37.76
N MET A 218 -8.86 23.49 38.37
CA MET A 218 -9.01 23.10 39.78
C MET A 218 -7.73 23.31 40.61
N ASP A 219 -6.73 24.03 40.09
CA ASP A 219 -5.47 24.30 40.81
C ASP A 219 -5.23 25.80 41.09
N ASP A 220 -6.23 26.67 40.85
CA ASP A 220 -6.20 28.09 41.23
C ASP A 220 -7.40 28.37 42.15
N GLU A 221 -7.32 27.95 43.42
CA GLU A 221 -7.96 28.58 44.60
C GLU A 221 -7.96 27.61 45.80
N LYS A 222 -6.94 27.71 46.66
CA LYS A 222 -7.04 27.98 48.12
C LYS A 222 -5.79 27.52 48.87
N ASP A 223 -4.88 28.46 49.09
CA ASP A 223 -4.17 28.57 50.36
C ASP A 223 -5.06 29.36 51.33
N GLU A 224 -5.37 28.81 52.51
CA GLU A 224 -5.48 29.52 53.80
C GLU A 224 -5.79 28.52 54.93
N GLU A 225 -4.73 28.15 55.65
CA GLU A 225 -4.59 27.87 57.09
C GLU A 225 -5.71 27.15 57.88
N THR A 226 -5.37 25.97 58.42
CA THR A 226 -5.59 25.70 59.85
C THR A 226 -4.46 24.81 60.38
N GLU A 227 -3.65 25.39 61.27
CA GLU A 227 -2.76 24.69 62.19
C GLU A 227 -3.62 23.85 63.17
N GLU A 228 -3.21 22.62 63.49
CA GLU A 228 -3.22 22.08 64.85
C GLU A 228 -2.52 20.70 64.89
N GLU A 229 -1.36 20.71 65.58
CA GLU A 229 -0.82 19.73 66.53
C GLU A 229 -0.16 18.42 66.05
N ASP A 230 1.16 18.39 66.31
CA ASP A 230 2.08 17.27 66.40
C ASP A 230 1.69 16.27 67.51
N GLU A 231 1.90 14.96 67.27
CA GLU A 231 2.57 14.05 68.22
C GLU A 231 2.97 12.71 67.55
N GLU A 232 4.29 12.52 67.48
CA GLU A 232 5.18 11.33 67.41
C GLU A 232 4.63 9.93 67.05
N ASP A 233 5.32 9.26 66.10
CA ASP A 233 6.03 8.00 66.42
C ASP A 233 7.08 7.62 65.35
N GLU A 234 8.31 7.42 65.81
CA GLU A 234 9.48 6.94 65.05
C GLU A 234 9.34 5.46 64.66
N ARG A 235 9.71 5.09 63.42
CA ARG A 235 10.38 3.81 63.17
C ARG A 235 11.21 3.79 61.89
N ASP A 236 12.49 3.52 62.08
CA ASP A 236 13.55 3.31 61.09
C ASP A 236 13.30 2.15 60.09
N GLY A 237 13.95 2.24 58.92
CA GLY A 237 14.53 1.08 58.26
C GLY A 237 14.54 1.07 56.72
N GLU A 238 15.71 1.42 56.15
CA GLU A 238 16.40 0.81 54.98
C GLU A 238 15.61 0.77 53.63
N GLY A 239 16.06 1.35 52.52
CA GLY A 239 17.36 1.30 51.87
C GLY A 239 17.16 0.67 50.48
N GLU A 240 17.56 1.36 49.40
CA GLU A 240 18.16 0.83 48.16
C GLU A 240 18.11 1.91 47.06
N GLU A 241 19.31 2.41 46.76
CA GLU A 241 19.67 3.11 45.53
C GLU A 241 19.60 2.11 44.38
N ASP A 242 19.22 2.56 43.17
CA ASP A 242 19.86 2.09 41.95
C ASP A 242 19.63 3.10 40.82
N ASP A 243 20.75 3.72 40.46
CA ASP A 243 21.05 4.45 39.24
C ASP A 243 21.30 3.41 38.13
N GLU A 244 20.69 3.53 36.94
CA GLU A 244 21.31 3.02 35.69
C GLU A 244 20.58 3.48 34.41
N GLN A 245 21.20 4.48 33.79
CA GLN A 245 21.79 4.45 32.45
C GLN A 245 20.93 4.14 31.18
N LEU A 246 20.92 5.17 30.33
CA LEU A 246 20.47 5.21 28.94
C LEU A 246 21.24 4.24 28.02
N GLY A 247 20.51 3.36 27.32
CA GLY A 247 21.02 2.53 26.24
C GLY A 247 20.56 3.02 24.85
N SER A 248 21.49 3.58 24.09
CA SER A 248 21.40 3.78 22.64
C SER A 248 21.43 2.45 21.88
N ALA A 249 20.58 2.28 20.87
CA ALA A 249 20.68 1.15 19.93
C ALA A 249 20.88 1.66 18.49
N ASP A 250 22.06 1.32 17.97
CA ASP A 250 22.53 1.52 16.62
C ASP A 250 21.68 0.78 15.57
N ILE A 251 21.58 1.38 14.39
CA ILE A 251 20.96 0.78 13.20
C ILE A 251 22.08 0.16 12.36
N ALA A 252 22.05 -1.17 12.23
CA ALA A 252 22.93 -1.90 11.33
C ALA A 252 22.51 -1.73 9.86
N GLU A 253 23.53 -1.54 9.02
CA GLU A 253 23.52 -1.58 7.55
C GLU A 253 22.93 -2.89 7.00
N VAL A 254 22.28 -2.79 5.84
CA VAL A 254 21.97 -3.95 5.01
C VAL A 254 22.35 -3.62 3.57
N ASP A 255 23.40 -4.28 3.10
CA ASP A 255 23.90 -4.27 1.73
C ASP A 255 23.06 -5.15 0.79
N GLU A 256 23.11 -4.79 -0.50
CA GLU A 256 22.58 -5.53 -1.66
C GLU A 256 23.35 -6.84 -1.94
N ALA A 257 22.64 -7.92 -2.27
CA ALA A 257 22.82 -8.67 -3.53
C ALA A 257 21.86 -9.88 -3.66
N ASP A 258 21.20 -9.93 -4.82
CA ASP A 258 20.85 -11.08 -5.69
C ASP A 258 20.15 -12.37 -5.19
N GLY A 259 19.11 -12.74 -5.95
CA GLY A 259 19.12 -14.00 -6.68
C GLY A 259 18.30 -15.19 -6.16
N ALA A 260 17.21 -15.48 -6.88
CA ALA A 260 16.55 -16.79 -7.07
C ALA A 260 15.54 -17.31 -6.03
N ASP A 261 14.40 -17.74 -6.61
CA ASP A 261 13.67 -18.99 -6.36
C ASP A 261 13.16 -19.33 -4.95
N PHE A 262 11.83 -19.20 -4.78
CA PHE A 262 10.97 -20.18 -4.10
C PHE A 262 9.51 -19.74 -4.35
N GLY A 263 8.57 -20.58 -4.78
CA GLY A 263 8.31 -21.89 -4.19
C GLY A 263 7.28 -21.68 -3.08
N ASP A 264 6.06 -22.14 -3.35
CA ASP A 264 5.00 -22.52 -2.42
C ASP A 264 5.07 -22.00 -0.97
N VAL A 265 4.16 -21.10 -0.62
CA VAL A 265 3.74 -20.89 0.78
C VAL A 265 2.22 -20.90 0.79
N GLY A 266 1.67 -21.97 1.36
CA GLY A 266 0.25 -22.11 1.63
C GLY A 266 -0.27 -20.95 2.48
N ASP A 267 -1.34 -20.32 2.00
CA ASP A 267 -1.98 -19.20 2.67
C ASP A 267 -3.08 -19.75 3.58
N VAL A 268 -2.89 -19.52 4.88
CA VAL A 268 -3.83 -19.80 5.95
C VAL A 268 -5.02 -18.85 5.77
N GLY A 269 -6.22 -19.41 5.65
CA GLY A 269 -7.46 -18.65 5.60
C GLY A 269 -7.60 -17.79 6.84
N ASN A 270 -7.66 -16.47 6.64
CA ASN A 270 -8.21 -15.56 7.61
C ASN A 270 -9.56 -15.12 7.03
N ASP A 271 -10.61 -15.76 7.51
CA ASP A 271 -11.99 -15.37 7.33
C ASP A 271 -12.23 -14.15 8.22
N ASP A 272 -12.17 -12.95 7.63
CA ASP A 272 -12.73 -11.75 8.24
C ASP A 272 -14.20 -11.67 7.79
N ASP A 273 -15.08 -12.32 8.56
CA ASP A 273 -16.52 -12.09 8.54
C ASP A 273 -16.81 -10.79 9.32
N ASP A 274 -16.99 -9.69 8.60
CA ASP A 274 -17.67 -8.50 9.10
C ASP A 274 -19.18 -8.73 8.96
N ASP A 275 -19.82 -9.16 10.06
CA ASP A 275 -21.27 -9.13 10.24
C ASP A 275 -21.71 -7.66 10.42
N ASP A 276 -22.32 -7.10 9.38
CA ASP A 276 -23.17 -5.91 9.44
C ASP A 276 -24.55 -6.32 10.00
N ASP A 277 -24.75 -6.16 11.30
CA ASP A 277 -26.09 -6.06 11.92
C ASP A 277 -26.53 -4.59 11.94
N ASP A 278 -27.41 -4.23 11.01
CA ASP A 278 -28.28 -3.05 11.07
C ASP A 278 -29.68 -3.54 11.48
N ASP A 279 -30.06 -3.30 12.74
CA ASP A 279 -31.44 -3.07 13.22
C ASP A 279 -31.41 -2.11 14.43
#